data_AF-A0A7S2A3W5-F1
#
_entry.id   AF-A0A7S2A3W5-F1
#
_cell.length_a   1.000
_cell.length_b   1.000
_cell.length_c   1.000
_cell.angle_alpha   90.00
_cell.angle_beta   90.00
_cell.angle_gamma   90.00
#
_symmetry.space_group_name_H-M   'P 1'
#
loop_
_entity.id
_entity.type
_entity.pdbx_description
1 polymer ?
#
loop_
_entity_poly.entity_id
_entity_poly.type
_entity_poly.pdbx_seq_one_letter_code
_entity_poly.pdbx_strand_id
1 'polypeptide(L)'
;FSTDQAHQAFHHYIKVIPTVVDIGHPIPVTVYQILGQSQVVFYDAVNVPEARFSYDLSPMTVTLTSEGRRWYDYLTSLCAIVGGAYTTLGLIDAVLFKMLKPKKL
;
A
#
# COMPACT_ATOMS: atom_id res chain seq x y z
N PHE A 1 -9.25 29.33 -19.51
CA PHE A 1 -8.15 29.78 -18.64
C PHE A 1 -7.77 31.18 -19.09
N SER A 2 -8.19 32.21 -18.37
CA SER A 2 -7.86 33.62 -18.70
C SER A 2 -6.94 34.14 -17.61
N THR A 3 -5.77 34.64 -17.98
CA THR A 3 -4.82 35.31 -17.09
C THR A 3 -5.19 36.79 -17.00
N ASP A 4 -5.28 37.33 -15.78
CA ASP A 4 -5.61 38.74 -15.53
C ASP A 4 -4.40 39.69 -15.71
N GLN A 5 -3.18 39.17 -15.90
CA GLN A 5 -1.94 39.96 -16.00
C GLN A 5 -1.03 39.53 -17.15
N ALA A 6 -0.32 40.50 -17.75
CA ALA A 6 0.71 40.27 -18.75
C ALA A 6 1.90 39.49 -18.17
N HIS A 7 2.52 38.60 -18.97
CA HIS A 7 3.67 37.74 -18.60
C HIS A 7 3.38 36.57 -17.65
N GLN A 8 2.12 36.14 -17.53
CA GLN A 8 1.77 34.89 -16.88
C GLN A 8 1.42 33.83 -17.92
N ALA A 9 2.01 32.64 -17.83
CA ALA A 9 1.59 31.49 -18.61
C ALA A 9 1.35 30.27 -17.71
N PHE A 10 0.33 29.49 -18.04
CA PHE A 10 0.06 28.23 -17.36
C PHE A 10 0.99 27.14 -17.91
N HIS A 11 1.73 26.50 -17.02
CA HIS A 11 2.50 25.30 -17.33
C HIS A 11 1.73 24.09 -16.80
N HIS A 12 1.36 23.20 -17.72
CA HIS A 12 0.65 21.99 -17.40
C HIS A 12 1.62 20.81 -17.46
N TYR A 13 1.80 20.15 -16.31
CA TYR A 13 2.61 18.96 -16.18
C TYR A 13 1.69 17.75 -16.13
N ILE A 14 1.74 16.93 -17.17
CA ILE A 14 0.95 15.71 -17.28
C ILE A 14 1.91 14.55 -17.04
N LYS A 15 1.73 13.86 -15.92
CA LYS A 15 2.51 12.70 -15.53
C LYS A 15 1.67 11.44 -15.68
N VAL A 16 2.13 10.50 -16.49
CA VAL A 16 1.46 9.20 -16.65
C VAL A 16 2.19 8.15 -15.84
N ILE A 17 1.46 7.41 -15.01
CA ILE A 17 1.97 6.35 -14.15
C ILE A 17 1.39 5.01 -14.64
N PRO A 18 2.23 4.06 -15.06
CA PRO A 18 1.80 2.70 -15.32
C PRO A 18 1.58 1.97 -13.98
N THR A 19 0.42 1.33 -13.87
CA THR A 19 0.03 0.52 -12.70
C THR A 19 -0.31 -0.88 -13.18
N VAL A 20 0.45 -1.88 -12.72
CA VAL A 20 0.25 -3.28 -13.05
C VAL A 20 -0.58 -3.92 -11.94
N VAL A 21 -1.70 -4.51 -12.32
CA VAL A 21 -2.66 -5.11 -11.40
C VAL A 21 -2.59 -6.63 -11.56
N ASP A 22 -2.16 -7.29 -10.49
CA ASP A 22 -2.03 -8.74 -10.37
C ASP A 22 -3.03 -9.25 -9.32
N ILE A 23 -4.25 -9.57 -9.78
CA ILE A 23 -5.37 -10.07 -8.95
C ILE A 23 -5.43 -11.61 -9.02
N GLY A 24 -4.30 -12.30 -9.24
CA GLY A 24 -4.27 -13.77 -9.35
C GLY A 24 -4.89 -14.30 -10.66
N HIS A 25 -5.00 -13.44 -11.68
CA HIS A 25 -5.33 -13.84 -13.05
C HIS A 25 -4.02 -14.15 -13.80
N PRO A 26 -4.01 -15.14 -14.73
CA PRO A 26 -2.77 -15.54 -15.42
C PRO A 26 -2.16 -14.45 -16.32
N ILE A 27 -2.91 -13.41 -16.64
CA ILE A 27 -2.46 -12.28 -17.44
C ILE A 27 -2.53 -11.02 -16.57
N PRO A 28 -1.39 -10.38 -16.25
CA PRO A 28 -1.40 -9.13 -15.48
C PRO A 28 -2.02 -8.01 -16.32
N VAL A 29 -2.93 -7.25 -15.73
CA VAL A 29 -3.60 -6.12 -16.40
C VAL A 29 -2.80 -4.85 -16.13
N THR A 30 -2.36 -4.16 -17.18
CA THR A 30 -1.70 -2.85 -17.04
C THR A 30 -2.72 -1.75 -17.24
N VAL A 31 -2.87 -0.89 -16.24
CA VAL A 31 -3.72 0.30 -16.28
C VAL A 31 -2.84 1.55 -16.21
N TYR A 32 -3.22 2.60 -16.94
CA TYR A 32 -2.49 3.86 -16.96
C TYR A 32 -3.24 4.91 -16.15
N GLN A 33 -2.59 5.46 -15.13
CA GLN A 33 -3.13 6.54 -14.32
C GLN A 33 -2.50 7.87 -14.74
N ILE A 34 -3.32 8.90 -14.93
CA ILE A 34 -2.87 10.23 -15.37
C ILE A 34 -2.98 11.19 -14.20
N LEU A 35 -1.86 11.86 -13.87
CA LEU A 35 -1.79 12.94 -12.90
C LEU A 35 -1.49 14.25 -13.63
N GLY A 36 -2.33 15.26 -13.44
CA GLY A 36 -2.10 16.60 -13.99
C GLY A 36 -1.82 17.59 -12.88
N GLN A 37 -0.72 18.32 -12.96
CA GLN A 37 -0.44 19.47 -12.10
C GLN A 37 -0.30 20.72 -12.97
N SER A 38 -1.05 21.77 -12.64
CA SER A 38 -0.99 23.05 -13.35
C SER A 38 -0.36 24.09 -12.44
N GLN A 39 0.66 24.78 -12.91
CA GLN A 39 1.32 25.86 -12.17
C GLN A 39 1.43 27.11 -13.04
N VAL A 40 1.23 28.27 -12.42
CA VAL A 40 1.38 29.56 -13.09
C VAL A 40 2.84 29.98 -12.98
N VAL A 41 3.49 30.20 -14.13
CA VAL A 41 4.87 30.66 -14.18
C VAL A 41 4.88 32.12 -14.62
N PHE A 42 5.64 32.93 -13.88
CA PHE A 42 5.86 34.33 -14.18
C PHE A 42 7.09 34.46 -15.08
N TYR A 43 6.92 35.09 -16.23
CA TYR A 43 7.99 35.34 -17.19
C TYR A 43 8.53 36.77 -17.01
N ASP A 44 9.85 36.93 -17.05
CA ASP A 44 10.47 38.26 -17.14
C ASP A 44 10.17 38.93 -18.49
N ALA A 45 10.22 40.26 -18.54
CA ALA A 45 9.85 41.08 -19.71
C ALA A 45 10.60 40.77 -21.02
N VAL A 46 11.65 39.95 -20.97
CA VAL A 46 12.46 39.50 -22.11
C VAL A 46 11.96 38.16 -22.68
N ASN A 47 11.20 37.39 -21.91
CA ASN A 47 10.74 36.06 -22.28
C ASN A 47 9.25 36.08 -22.65
N VAL A 48 8.93 35.56 -23.85
CA VAL A 48 7.55 35.47 -24.32
C VAL A 48 6.81 34.38 -23.54
N PRO A 49 5.63 34.68 -22.95
CA PRO A 49 4.83 33.68 -22.25
C PRO A 49 4.29 32.66 -23.25
N GLU A 50 4.76 31.41 -23.14
CA GLU A 50 4.31 30.28 -23.96
C GLU A 50 3.51 29.29 -23.09
N ALA A 51 2.42 28.75 -23.63
CA ALA A 51 1.69 27.66 -23.01
C ALA A 51 2.50 26.36 -23.14
N ARG A 52 3.21 25.99 -22.08
CA ARG A 52 4.05 24.80 -22.06
C ARG A 52 3.30 23.61 -21.47
N PHE A 53 3.11 22.58 -22.29
CA PHE A 53 2.57 21.29 -21.87
C PHE A 53 3.71 20.28 -21.82
N SER A 54 4.16 19.93 -20.61
CA SER A 54 5.20 18.92 -20.42
C SER A 54 4.55 17.57 -20.12
N TYR A 55 4.76 16.60 -21.02
CA TYR A 55 4.31 15.21 -20.85
C TYR A 55 5.49 14.36 -20.39
N ASP A 56 5.39 13.77 -19.21
CA ASP A 56 6.43 12.91 -18.65
C ASP A 56 5.88 11.54 -18.26
N LEU A 57 6.59 10.49 -18.63
CA LEU A 57 6.27 9.11 -18.27
C LEU A 57 7.01 8.79 -16.98
N SER A 58 6.25 8.51 -15.92
CA SER A 58 6.84 8.14 -14.65
C SER A 58 7.61 6.82 -14.78
N PRO A 59 8.91 6.76 -14.41
CA PRO A 59 9.66 5.49 -14.38
C PRO A 59 9.22 4.59 -13.22
N MET A 60 8.38 5.10 -12.32
CA MET A 60 7.80 4.31 -11.22
C MET A 60 6.58 3.53 -11.73
N THR A 61 6.64 2.20 -11.58
CA THR A 61 5.52 1.29 -11.83
C THR A 61 4.98 0.78 -10.50
N VAL A 62 3.66 0.86 -10.30
CA VAL A 62 3.01 0.34 -9.10
C VAL A 62 2.47 -1.05 -9.39
N THR A 63 2.89 -2.06 -8.63
CA THR A 63 2.38 -3.44 -8.75
C THR A 63 1.43 -3.74 -7.61
N LEU A 64 0.15 -3.97 -7.91
CA LEU A 64 -0.83 -4.45 -6.94
C LEU A 64 -0.86 -5.97 -6.99
N THR A 65 -0.27 -6.63 -6.00
CA THR A 65 -0.37 -8.09 -5.84
C THR A 65 -1.44 -8.42 -4.81
N SER A 66 -2.46 -9.19 -5.20
CA SER A 66 -3.44 -9.74 -4.25
C SER A 66 -2.86 -10.98 -3.58
N GLU A 67 -2.20 -10.81 -2.43
CA GLU A 67 -1.74 -11.93 -1.62
C GLU A 67 -2.93 -12.50 -0.82
N GLY A 68 -3.57 -13.52 -1.37
CA GLY A 68 -4.56 -14.30 -0.62
C GLY A 68 -3.87 -15.13 0.46
N ARG A 69 -4.35 -15.06 1.72
CA ARG A 69 -3.88 -15.96 2.78
C ARG A 69 -4.05 -17.41 2.36
N ARG A 70 -3.02 -18.21 2.59
CA ARG A 70 -3.03 -19.63 2.20
C ARG A 70 -3.94 -20.38 3.16
N TRP A 71 -4.62 -21.42 2.68
CA TRP A 71 -5.51 -22.24 3.51
C TRP A 71 -4.79 -22.89 4.71
N TYR A 72 -3.49 -23.17 4.56
CA TYR A 72 -2.63 -23.67 5.64
C TYR A 72 -2.43 -22.68 6.79
N ASP A 73 -2.61 -21.37 6.58
CA ASP A 73 -2.53 -20.37 7.66
C ASP A 73 -3.65 -20.59 8.68
N TYR A 74 -4.81 -21.04 8.20
CA TYR A 74 -5.92 -21.40 9.07
C TYR A 74 -5.62 -22.67 9.88
N LEU A 75 -5.09 -23.70 9.22
CA LEU A 75 -4.75 -24.96 9.87
C LEU A 75 -3.65 -24.78 10.93
N THR A 76 -2.65 -23.95 10.61
CA THR A 76 -1.57 -23.58 11.54
C THR A 76 -2.12 -22.81 12.74
N SER A 77 -3.03 -21.86 12.50
CA SER A 77 -3.70 -21.11 13.57
C SER A 77 -4.55 -22.01 14.47
N LEU A 78 -5.27 -22.97 13.89
CA LEU A 78 -6.06 -23.96 14.65
C LEU A 78 -5.15 -24.80 15.56
N CYS A 79 -4.04 -25.32 15.01
CA CYS A 79 -3.09 -26.11 15.78
C CYS A 79 -2.49 -25.30 16.94
N ALA A 80 -2.13 -24.03 16.69
CA ALA A 80 -1.60 -23.14 17.72
C ALA A 80 -2.58 -22.92 18.88
N ILE A 81 -3.88 -22.76 18.59
CA ILE A 81 -4.91 -22.59 19.63
C ILE A 81 -5.10 -23.89 20.42
N VAL A 82 -5.21 -25.04 19.74
CA VAL A 82 -5.43 -26.35 20.39
C VAL A 82 -4.23 -26.75 21.25
N GLY A 83 -3.01 -26.65 20.71
CA GLY A 83 -1.78 -26.95 21.44
C GLY A 83 -1.55 -25.98 22.60
N GLY A 84 -1.87 -24.69 22.40
CA GLY A 84 -1.85 -23.68 23.45
C GLY A 84 -2.80 -24.01 24.59
N ALA A 85 -4.07 -24.30 24.30
CA ALA A 85 -5.07 -24.66 25.30
C ALA A 85 -4.72 -25.93 26.08
N TYR A 86 -4.23 -26.97 25.39
CA TYR A 86 -3.80 -28.21 26.05
C TYR A 86 -2.64 -27.94 27.02
N THR A 87 -1.66 -27.15 26.60
CA THR A 87 -0.48 -26.81 27.42
C THR A 87 -0.87 -25.94 28.61
N THR A 88 -1.74 -24.94 28.43
CA THR A 88 -2.15 -24.05 29.53
C THR A 88 -2.96 -24.77 30.58
N LEU A 89 -3.91 -25.62 30.18
CA LEU A 89 -4.70 -26.43 31.12
C LEU A 89 -3.82 -27.42 31.89
N GLY A 90 -2.92 -28.12 31.20
CA GLY A 90 -1.98 -29.05 31.85
C GLY A 90 -1.03 -28.34 32.83
N LEU A 91 -0.55 -27.15 32.48
CA LEU A 91 0.30 -26.36 33.36
C LEU A 91 -0.48 -25.88 34.61
N ILE A 92 -1.70 -25.37 34.41
CA ILE A 92 -2.55 -24.90 35.51
C ILE A 92 -2.87 -26.05 36.47
N ASP A 93 -3.28 -27.21 35.95
CA ASP A 93 -3.62 -28.37 36.78
C ASP A 93 -2.39 -28.88 37.55
N ALA A 94 -1.22 -28.97 36.89
CA ALA A 94 0.01 -29.38 37.55
C ALA A 94 0.45 -28.41 38.65
N VAL A 95 0.33 -27.09 38.42
CA VAL A 95 0.64 -26.07 39.43
C VAL A 95 -0.34 -26.14 40.59
N LEU A 96 -1.64 -26.23 40.30
CA LEU A 96 -2.70 -26.28 41.30
C LEU A 96 -2.56 -27.53 42.19
N PHE A 97 -2.38 -28.70 41.58
CA PHE A 97 -2.17 -29.96 42.31
C PHE A 97 -0.93 -29.92 43.21
N LYS A 98 0.17 -29.33 42.73
CA LYS A 98 1.42 -29.23 43.50
C LYS A 98 1.32 -28.25 44.68
N MET A 99 0.52 -27.20 44.55
CA MET A 99 0.28 -26.20 45.61
C MET A 99 -0.74 -26.70 46.65
N LEU A 100 -1.78 -27.41 46.22
CA LEU A 100 -2.86 -27.88 47.10
C LEU A 100 -2.60 -29.23 47.76
N LYS A 101 -1.56 -29.99 47.36
CA LYS A 101 -1.21 -31.23 48.04
C LYS A 101 -0.58 -30.89 49.40
N PRO A 102 -1.27 -31.07 50.54
CA PRO A 102 -0.67 -30.79 51.84
C PRO A 102 0.50 -31.77 52.03
N LYS A 103 1.66 -31.25 52.44
CA LYS A 103 2.74 -32.06 53.01
C LYS A 103 2.14 -32.83 54.18
N LYS A 104 1.87 -34.13 53.99
CA LYS A 104 1.59 -35.02 55.11
C LYS A 104 2.87 -35.09 55.94
N LEU A 105 2.80 -34.51 57.13
CA LEU A 105 3.76 -34.70 58.22
C LEU A 105 3.58 -36.11 58.79
#